data_AF-A0A7C5R1I8-F1
#
_entry.id   AF-A0A7C5R1I8-F1
#
_cell.length_a   1.000
_cell.length_b   1.000
_cell.length_c   1.000
_cell.angle_alpha   90.00
_cell.angle_beta   90.00
_cell.angle_gamma   90.00
#
_symmetry.space_group_name_H-M   'P 1'
#
loop_
_entity.id
_entity.type
_entity.pdbx_description
1 polymer ?
#
loop_
_entity_poly.entity_id
_entity_poly.type
_entity_poly.pdbx_seq_one_letter_code
_entity_poly.pdbx_strand_id
1 'polypeptide(L)'
;MKQKIIGVAVGLTLLGSVLGWADGYPAFSPSTAEPPAAAGAANDLIALSHPAEGHFQQVTVIDSKRRVMGVYHIDLRTGQIELKGVRDFSWDLKMEEFNGGSGPAPSEIRAMFAAP
;
A
#
# COMPACT_ATOMS: atom_id res chain seq x y z
N MET A 1 -5.81 71.82 3.02
CA MET A 1 -5.74 70.98 1.79
C MET A 1 -4.46 70.11 1.80
N LYS A 2 -4.33 69.10 2.67
CA LYS A 2 -3.15 68.20 2.70
C LYS A 2 -3.46 66.80 3.29
N GLN A 3 -4.53 66.14 2.85
CA GLN A 3 -4.88 64.79 3.38
C GLN A 3 -5.46 63.80 2.34
N LYS A 4 -5.35 64.05 1.03
CA LYS A 4 -5.95 63.17 0.00
C LYS A 4 -4.98 62.36 -0.86
N ILE A 5 -3.70 62.21 -0.46
CA ILE A 5 -2.68 61.57 -1.33
C ILE A 5 -2.21 60.20 -0.81
N ILE A 6 -2.47 59.84 0.45
CA ILE A 6 -1.93 58.60 1.03
C ILE A 6 -2.74 57.34 0.64
N GLY A 7 -4.01 57.49 0.21
CA GLY A 7 -4.88 56.36 -0.11
C GLY A 7 -4.59 55.63 -1.43
N VAL A 8 -3.82 56.22 -2.36
CA VAL A 8 -3.60 55.64 -3.69
C VAL A 8 -2.33 54.78 -3.75
N ALA A 9 -1.34 55.03 -2.89
CA ALA A 9 -0.09 54.27 -2.88
C ALA A 9 -0.22 52.87 -2.26
N VAL A 10 -1.16 52.66 -1.33
CA VAL A 10 -1.36 51.35 -0.66
C VAL A 10 -2.20 50.38 -1.51
N GLY A 11 -3.11 50.91 -2.35
CA GLY A 11 -3.96 50.09 -3.22
C GLY A 11 -3.21 49.45 -4.40
N LEU A 12 -2.14 50.09 -4.89
CA LEU A 12 -1.33 49.58 -6.01
C LEU A 12 -0.31 48.51 -5.59
N THR A 13 0.10 48.48 -4.31
CA THR A 13 0.99 47.43 -3.79
C THR A 13 0.26 46.13 -3.47
N LEU A 14 -1.04 46.16 -3.17
CA LEU A 14 -1.83 44.96 -2.87
C LEU A 14 -2.32 44.22 -4.13
N LEU A 15 -2.43 44.89 -5.29
CA LEU A 15 -2.73 44.23 -6.56
C LEU A 15 -1.50 43.60 -7.24
N GLY A 16 -0.29 44.10 -6.97
CA GLY A 16 0.96 43.55 -7.52
C GLY A 16 1.35 42.19 -6.92
N SER A 17 0.90 41.89 -5.71
CA SER A 17 1.21 40.62 -5.02
C SER A 17 0.35 39.44 -5.47
N VAL A 18 -0.66 39.61 -6.31
CA VAL A 18 -1.50 38.49 -6.79
C VAL A 18 -0.96 37.86 -8.08
N LEU A 19 -0.09 38.55 -8.83
CA LEU A 19 0.43 38.05 -10.12
C LEU A 19 1.83 37.40 -10.04
N GLY A 20 2.47 37.39 -8.87
CA GLY A 20 3.85 36.88 -8.69
C GLY A 20 4.01 35.53 -8.01
N TRP A 21 2.90 34.83 -7.69
CA TRP A 21 2.92 33.58 -6.90
C TRP A 21 2.42 32.37 -7.70
N ALA A 22 2.54 32.39 -9.03
CA ALA A 22 2.07 31.29 -9.88
C ALA A 22 3.15 30.22 -10.17
N ASP A 23 4.41 30.43 -9.77
CA ASP A 23 5.51 29.50 -10.04
C ASP A 23 5.72 28.44 -8.94
N GLY A 24 4.91 28.45 -7.87
CA GLY A 24 5.16 27.67 -6.66
C GLY A 24 4.12 26.60 -6.30
N TYR A 25 3.03 26.45 -7.06
CA TYR A 25 2.08 25.38 -6.79
C TYR A 25 2.65 24.08 -7.36
N PRO A 26 2.93 23.05 -6.53
CA PRO A 26 3.16 21.73 -7.09
C PRO A 26 1.89 21.38 -7.85
N ALA A 27 2.03 21.22 -9.17
CA ALA A 27 0.95 20.70 -9.99
C ALA A 27 0.49 19.40 -9.32
N PHE A 28 -0.80 19.33 -8.96
CA PHE A 28 -1.39 18.08 -8.54
C PHE A 28 -1.35 17.16 -9.75
N SER A 29 -0.27 16.38 -9.86
CA SER A 29 -0.18 15.30 -10.84
C SER A 29 -1.28 14.32 -10.47
N PRO A 30 -2.30 14.08 -11.33
CA PRO A 30 -3.18 12.96 -11.10
C PRO A 30 -2.30 11.72 -11.04
N SER A 31 -2.29 11.06 -9.88
CA SER A 31 -1.59 9.80 -9.69
C SER A 31 -2.11 8.86 -10.77
N THR A 32 -1.34 8.70 -11.84
CA THR A 32 -1.56 7.61 -12.78
C THR A 32 -1.39 6.37 -11.92
N ALA A 33 -2.43 5.56 -11.76
CA ALA A 33 -2.38 4.37 -10.94
C ALA A 33 -1.15 3.57 -11.38
N GLU A 34 -0.10 3.61 -10.56
CA GLU A 34 1.10 2.87 -10.81
C GLU A 34 0.67 1.40 -10.74
N PRO A 35 0.86 0.60 -11.81
CA PRO A 35 0.66 -0.83 -11.69
C PRO A 35 1.49 -1.30 -10.50
N PRO A 36 0.97 -2.18 -9.62
CA PRO A 36 1.67 -2.55 -8.40
C PRO A 36 3.10 -2.90 -8.76
N ALA A 37 4.06 -2.12 -8.23
CA ALA A 37 5.47 -2.28 -8.54
C ALA A 37 5.80 -3.76 -8.42
N ALA A 38 6.15 -4.39 -9.53
CA ALA A 38 6.54 -5.78 -9.53
C ALA A 38 7.71 -5.89 -8.55
N ALA A 39 7.47 -6.58 -7.43
CA ALA A 39 8.41 -6.70 -6.33
C ALA A 39 9.77 -7.10 -6.90
N GLY A 40 10.76 -6.22 -6.74
CA GLY A 40 12.10 -6.42 -7.25
C GLY A 40 12.65 -7.75 -6.78
N ALA A 41 13.03 -8.60 -7.74
CA ALA A 41 13.67 -9.88 -7.54
C ALA A 41 15.10 -9.69 -7.01
N ALA A 42 15.24 -9.21 -5.79
CA ALA A 42 16.50 -9.16 -5.06
C ALA A 42 16.21 -8.93 -3.58
N ASN A 43 15.56 -9.90 -2.94
CA ASN A 43 15.67 -10.28 -1.53
C ASN A 43 14.47 -11.18 -1.21
N ASP A 44 14.67 -12.23 -0.43
CA ASP A 44 13.70 -13.32 -0.17
C ASP A 44 12.44 -12.89 0.59
N LEU A 45 12.24 -11.58 0.73
CA LEU A 45 11.10 -10.91 1.32
C LEU A 45 10.15 -10.42 0.23
N ILE A 46 8.92 -10.91 0.28
CA ILE A 46 7.83 -10.50 -0.59
C ILE A 46 6.88 -9.64 0.24
N ALA A 47 6.55 -8.44 -0.24
CA ALA A 47 5.54 -7.60 0.36
C ALA A 47 4.32 -7.52 -0.56
N LEU A 48 3.15 -7.79 0.03
CA LEU A 48 1.85 -7.68 -0.63
C LEU A 48 1.03 -6.66 0.12
N SER A 49 0.36 -5.77 -0.60
CA SER A 49 -0.45 -4.71 -0.02
C SER A 49 -1.82 -4.70 -0.64
N HIS A 50 -2.87 -4.75 0.19
CA HIS A 50 -4.25 -4.72 -0.26
C HIS A 50 -5.10 -3.90 0.71
N PRO A 51 -6.14 -3.19 0.23
CA PRO A 51 -7.11 -2.57 1.13
C PRO A 51 -7.83 -3.66 1.94
N ALA A 52 -7.98 -3.41 3.25
CA ALA A 52 -8.76 -4.24 4.15
C ALA A 52 -10.09 -3.55 4.48
N GLU A 53 -11.02 -4.26 5.10
CA GLU A 53 -12.29 -3.67 5.52
C GLU A 53 -12.08 -2.49 6.49
N GLY A 54 -12.95 -1.48 6.40
CA GLY A 54 -12.85 -0.25 7.19
C GLY A 54 -11.83 0.74 6.63
N HIS A 55 -11.06 1.38 7.53
CA HIS A 55 -10.04 2.37 7.18
C HIS A 55 -8.63 1.80 7.30
N PHE A 56 -8.43 0.54 6.88
CA PHE A 56 -7.14 -0.13 7.01
C PHE A 56 -6.58 -0.57 5.66
N GLN A 57 -5.27 -0.46 5.52
CA GLN A 57 -4.49 -1.14 4.49
C GLN A 57 -3.77 -2.33 5.13
N GLN A 58 -3.98 -3.53 4.59
CA GLN A 58 -3.25 -4.71 5.02
C GLN A 58 -1.96 -4.83 4.23
N VAL A 59 -0.84 -4.95 4.95
CA VAL A 59 0.46 -5.28 4.40
C VAL A 59 0.89 -6.64 4.92
N THR A 60 1.06 -7.58 4.01
CA THR A 60 1.56 -8.92 4.30
C THR A 60 3.01 -9.01 3.84
N VAL A 61 3.91 -9.36 4.75
CA VAL A 61 5.33 -9.56 4.47
C VAL A 61 5.65 -11.04 4.61
N ILE A 62 6.29 -11.64 3.61
CA ILE A 62 6.62 -13.06 3.54
C ILE A 62 8.12 -13.20 3.39
N ASP A 63 8.77 -13.87 4.33
CA ASP A 63 10.13 -14.37 4.18
C ASP A 63 10.08 -15.79 3.63
N SER A 64 10.41 -15.94 2.35
CA SER A 64 10.36 -17.22 1.64
C SER A 64 11.48 -18.18 2.05
N LYS A 65 12.63 -17.68 2.52
CA LYS A 65 13.72 -18.53 3.05
C LYS A 65 13.34 -19.15 4.38
N ARG A 66 12.77 -18.35 5.28
CA ARG A 66 12.35 -18.78 6.62
C ARG A 66 10.97 -19.41 6.63
N ARG A 67 10.19 -19.23 5.55
CA ARG A 67 8.78 -19.65 5.45
C ARG A 67 7.93 -19.05 6.57
N VAL A 68 8.14 -17.77 6.83
CA VAL A 68 7.42 -17.00 7.85
C VAL A 68 6.68 -15.83 7.19
N MET A 69 5.45 -15.60 7.61
CA MET A 69 4.61 -14.48 7.18
C MET A 69 4.27 -13.60 8.37
N GLY A 70 4.31 -12.27 8.18
CA GLY A 70 3.76 -11.28 9.08
C GLY A 70 2.64 -10.50 8.40
N VAL A 71 1.54 -10.25 9.11
CA VAL A 71 0.41 -9.46 8.62
C VAL A 71 0.28 -8.20 9.47
N TYR A 72 0.29 -7.04 8.82
CA TYR A 72 0.15 -5.74 9.47
C TYR A 72 -1.06 -5.02 8.92
N HIS A 73 -1.74 -4.24 9.77
CA HIS A 73 -2.74 -3.27 9.35
C HIS A 73 -2.20 -1.87 9.57
N ILE A 74 -2.39 -1.01 8.58
CA ILE A 74 -2.07 0.41 8.65
C ILE A 74 -3.40 1.16 8.66
N ASP A 75 -3.69 1.88 9.74
CA ASP A 75 -4.84 2.78 9.81
C ASP A 75 -4.62 3.96 8.84
N LEU A 76 -5.48 4.11 7.85
CA LEU A 76 -5.37 5.14 6.81
C LEU A 76 -5.69 6.55 7.30
N ARG A 77 -6.31 6.69 8.47
CA ARG A 77 -6.62 8.00 9.08
C ARG A 77 -5.48 8.51 9.94
N THR A 78 -4.80 7.61 10.65
CA THR A 78 -3.77 7.97 11.62
C THR A 78 -2.35 7.61 11.17
N GLY A 79 -2.21 6.71 10.20
CA GLY A 79 -0.94 6.11 9.78
C GLY A 79 -0.40 5.07 10.76
N GLN A 80 -1.14 4.73 11.83
CA GLN A 80 -0.68 3.78 12.83
C GLN A 80 -0.55 2.38 12.23
N ILE A 81 0.58 1.72 12.50
CA ILE A 81 0.87 0.36 12.06
C ILE A 81 0.68 -0.60 13.23
N GLU A 82 -0.11 -1.65 13.02
CA GLU A 82 -0.37 -2.69 14.01
C GLU A 82 -0.09 -4.07 13.43
N LEU A 83 0.67 -4.89 14.16
CA LEU A 83 0.91 -6.29 13.81
C LEU A 83 -0.31 -7.13 14.19
N LYS A 84 -0.93 -7.78 13.20
CA LYS A 84 -2.10 -8.65 13.40
C LYS A 84 -1.72 -10.11 13.60
N GLY A 85 -0.58 -10.55 13.07
CA GLY A 85 -0.11 -11.91 13.30
C GLY A 85 1.21 -12.22 12.63
N VAL A 86 1.90 -13.23 13.17
CA VAL A 86 3.10 -13.83 12.58
C VAL A 86 2.90 -15.35 12.57
N ARG A 87 3.19 -16.00 11.44
CA ARG A 87 3.03 -17.44 11.30
C ARG A 87 4.19 -18.05 10.50
N ASP A 88 4.82 -19.07 11.06
CA ASP A 88 5.66 -20.02 10.32
C ASP A 88 4.73 -21.00 9.59
N PHE A 89 4.81 -21.02 8.27
CA PHE A 89 3.96 -21.85 7.41
C PHE A 89 4.71 -23.07 6.85
N SER A 90 5.85 -23.44 7.43
CA SER A 90 6.65 -24.59 7.01
C SER A 90 5.90 -25.92 7.06
N TRP A 91 5.03 -26.09 8.06
CA TRP A 91 4.22 -27.29 8.22
C TRP A 91 2.95 -27.24 7.37
N ASP A 92 2.36 -26.05 7.20
CA ASP A 92 1.22 -25.88 6.29
C ASP A 92 1.57 -26.37 4.89
N LEU A 93 2.76 -26.05 4.38
CA LEU A 93 3.20 -26.51 3.06
C LEU A 93 3.42 -28.03 2.94
N LYS A 94 3.43 -28.76 4.04
CA LYS A 94 3.67 -30.23 4.08
C LYS A 94 2.42 -31.03 4.42
N MET A 95 1.39 -30.40 4.97
CA MET A 95 0.16 -31.10 5.35
C MET A 95 -0.62 -31.50 4.10
N GLU A 96 -0.91 -32.79 3.94
CA GLU A 96 -1.71 -33.26 2.79
C GLU A 96 -3.22 -33.22 3.09
N GLU A 97 -3.63 -33.50 4.32
CA GLU A 97 -5.05 -33.75 4.65
C GLU A 97 -5.78 -32.54 5.27
N PHE A 98 -5.08 -31.48 5.67
CA PHE A 98 -5.68 -30.33 6.36
C PHE A 98 -5.71 -29.02 5.55
N ASN A 99 -5.19 -29.04 4.31
CA ASN A 99 -5.12 -27.85 3.45
C ASN A 99 -6.30 -27.68 2.49
N GLY A 100 -7.07 -28.75 2.24
CA GLY A 100 -8.27 -28.73 1.42
C GLY A 100 -9.47 -29.09 2.27
N GLY A 101 -10.46 -28.20 2.36
CA GLY A 101 -11.65 -28.43 3.17
C GLY A 101 -12.39 -29.71 2.75
N SER A 102 -13.06 -29.69 1.61
CA SER A 102 -13.92 -30.79 1.13
C SER A 102 -13.36 -31.43 -0.14
N GLY A 103 -12.16 -32.00 -0.06
CA GLY A 103 -11.54 -32.88 -1.06
C GLY A 103 -11.32 -32.28 -2.47
N PRO A 104 -10.77 -33.09 -3.41
CA PRO A 104 -9.98 -34.30 -3.16
C PRO A 104 -8.63 -33.96 -2.49
N ALA A 105 -8.12 -34.87 -1.66
CA ALA A 105 -6.80 -34.74 -1.07
C ALA A 105 -5.72 -34.76 -2.19
N PRO A 106 -4.55 -34.12 -1.98
CA PRO A 106 -3.47 -34.13 -2.98
C PRO A 106 -3.07 -35.53 -3.45
N SER A 107 -3.12 -36.54 -2.57
CA SER A 107 -2.88 -37.95 -2.90
C SER A 107 -3.91 -38.53 -3.87
N GLU A 108 -5.18 -38.20 -3.68
CA GLU A 108 -6.29 -38.61 -4.55
C GLU A 108 -6.16 -37.96 -5.93
N ILE A 109 -5.79 -36.68 -5.98
CA ILE A 109 -5.50 -35.98 -7.24
C ILE A 109 -4.36 -36.70 -7.98
N ARG A 110 -3.26 -37.02 -7.31
CA ARG A 110 -2.13 -37.74 -7.93
C ARG A 110 -2.56 -39.11 -8.46
N ALA A 111 -3.40 -39.83 -7.71
CA ALA A 111 -3.93 -41.13 -8.13
C ALA A 111 -4.81 -41.05 -9.39
N MET A 112 -5.56 -39.96 -9.57
CA MET A 112 -6.37 -39.74 -10.78
C MET A 112 -5.52 -39.56 -12.05
N PHE A 113 -4.30 -39.04 -11.91
CA PHE A 113 -3.39 -38.76 -13.05
C PHE A 113 -2.22 -39.73 -13.17
N ALA A 114 -2.04 -40.64 -12.21
CA ALA A 114 -1.12 -41.77 -12.32
C ALA A 114 -1.73 -42.81 -13.29
N ALA A 115 -1.57 -42.57 -14.60
CA ALA A 115 -1.86 -43.57 -15.62
C ALA A 115 -0.91 -44.78 -15.46
N PRO A 116 -1.37 -46.01 -15.82
CA PRO A 116 -0.64 -47.26 -15.59
C PRO A 116 0.67 -47.40 -16.37
#